data_AF-A0AAD9XP53-F1
#
_entry.id   AF-A0AAD9XP53-F1
#
_cell.length_a   1.000
_cell.length_b   1.000
_cell.length_c   1.000
_cell.angle_alpha   90.00
_cell.angle_beta   90.00
_cell.angle_gamma   90.00
#
_symmetry.space_group_name_H-M   'P 1'
#
loop_
_entity.id
_entity.type
_entity.pdbx_description
1 polymer ?
#
loop_
_entity_poly.entity_id
_entity_poly.type
_entity_poly.pdbx_seq_one_letter_code
_entity_poly.pdbx_strand_id
1 'polypeptide(L)'
;MGNLKVSAMFLLLVSIAKVHPGGVFDVRKYVAKADGKSDISKALCSAFIDACACPTPSKVLIPKGTFMFAQVSLEGPCKATVTIVVRGKLKALTDPSKMKVDGSWVTF
;
A
#
# COMPACT_ATOMS: atom_id res chain seq x y z
N MET A 1 -60.71 -10.27 19.21
CA MET A 1 -60.09 -9.12 19.89
C MET A 1 -59.27 -9.66 21.05
N GLY A 2 -57.96 -9.83 20.99
CA GLY A 2 -56.94 -8.89 20.51
C GLY A 2 -56.47 -8.05 21.70
N ASN A 3 -55.25 -8.30 22.18
CA ASN A 3 -54.36 -7.31 22.84
C ASN A 3 -52.98 -7.97 23.03
N LEU A 4 -52.12 -7.75 22.04
CA LEU A 4 -50.74 -8.23 21.95
C LEU A 4 -49.88 -7.52 23.01
N LYS A 5 -49.30 -8.30 23.94
CA LYS A 5 -48.27 -7.82 24.87
C LYS A 5 -47.01 -7.49 24.08
N VAL A 6 -46.81 -6.23 23.70
CA VAL A 6 -45.57 -5.76 23.09
C VAL A 6 -44.56 -5.53 24.21
N SER A 7 -43.92 -6.61 24.65
CA SER A 7 -42.70 -6.53 25.45
C SER A 7 -41.61 -5.96 24.55
N ALA A 8 -41.32 -4.67 24.71
CA ALA A 8 -40.28 -3.96 23.97
C ALA A 8 -38.89 -4.46 24.42
N MET A 9 -38.50 -5.63 23.92
CA MET A 9 -37.11 -6.07 23.95
C MET A 9 -36.38 -5.30 22.83
N PHE A 10 -35.74 -4.20 23.20
CA PHE A 10 -34.88 -3.43 22.31
C PHE A 10 -33.72 -4.34 21.88
N LEU A 11 -33.84 -4.93 20.68
CA LEU A 11 -32.76 -5.65 20.03
C LEU A 11 -31.66 -4.62 19.70
N LEU A 12 -30.68 -4.49 20.58
CA LEU A 12 -29.42 -3.81 20.29
C LEU A 12 -28.74 -4.56 19.15
N LEU A 13 -28.99 -4.11 17.91
CA LEU A 13 -28.20 -4.50 16.74
C LEU A 13 -26.79 -3.93 16.94
N VAL A 14 -25.93 -4.68 17.61
CA VAL A 14 -24.50 -4.36 17.67
C VAL A 14 -23.94 -4.62 16.27
N SER A 15 -23.82 -3.56 15.47
CA SER A 15 -23.12 -3.61 14.19
C SER A 15 -21.64 -3.88 14.45
N ILE A 16 -21.24 -5.15 14.39
CA ILE A 16 -19.83 -5.54 14.36
C ILE A 16 -19.29 -5.13 12.98
N ALA A 17 -18.80 -3.90 12.86
CA ALA A 17 -18.02 -3.48 11.71
C ALA A 17 -16.77 -4.37 11.66
N LYS A 18 -16.75 -5.36 10.76
CA LYS A 18 -15.53 -6.13 10.49
C LYS A 18 -14.55 -5.18 9.81
N VAL A 19 -13.68 -4.55 10.60
CA VAL A 19 -12.47 -3.91 10.07
C VAL A 19 -11.60 -5.04 9.54
N HIS A 20 -11.62 -5.26 8.23
CA HIS A 20 -10.62 -6.11 7.60
C HIS A 20 -9.32 -5.30 7.58
N PRO A 21 -8.25 -5.75 8.27
CA PRO A 21 -6.98 -5.05 8.18
C PRO A 21 -6.56 -4.97 6.72
N GLY A 22 -6.12 -3.79 6.27
CA GLY A 22 -5.72 -3.62 4.88
C GLY A 22 -4.53 -4.52 4.53
N GLY A 23 -4.40 -4.80 3.24
CA GLY A 23 -3.42 -5.75 2.73
C GLY A 23 -1.96 -5.34 2.96
N VAL A 24 -1.07 -6.34 2.95
CA VAL A 24 0.39 -6.14 2.84
C VAL A 24 0.82 -6.47 1.41
N PHE A 25 1.28 -5.45 0.71
CA PHE A 25 1.71 -5.45 -0.67
C PHE A 25 3.24 -5.57 -0.72
N ASP A 26 3.72 -6.81 -0.65
CA ASP A 26 5.15 -7.13 -0.76
C ASP A 26 5.63 -6.93 -2.21
N VAL A 27 6.61 -6.05 -2.42
CA VAL A 27 7.11 -5.71 -3.76
C VAL A 27 7.63 -6.93 -4.55
N ARG A 28 8.05 -8.01 -3.88
CA ARG A 28 8.49 -9.25 -4.55
C ARG A 28 7.36 -9.96 -5.30
N LYS A 29 6.10 -9.77 -4.86
CA LYS A 29 4.91 -10.28 -5.57
C LYS A 29 4.68 -9.57 -6.90
N TYR A 30 5.38 -8.45 -7.14
CA TYR A 30 5.36 -7.67 -8.37
C TYR A 30 6.64 -7.88 -9.20
N VAL A 31 7.26 -9.07 -9.08
CA VAL A 31 8.48 -9.45 -9.81
C VAL A 31 9.72 -8.60 -9.42
N ALA A 32 9.68 -7.90 -8.28
CA ALA A 32 10.85 -7.18 -7.77
C ALA A 32 11.95 -8.16 -7.30
N LYS A 33 13.16 -7.98 -7.83
CA LYS A 33 14.35 -8.76 -7.44
C LYS A 33 15.22 -7.97 -6.48
N ALA A 34 15.70 -8.64 -5.44
CA ALA A 34 16.53 -8.04 -4.40
C ALA A 34 18.04 -8.18 -4.71
N ASP A 35 18.44 -7.99 -5.97
CA ASP A 35 19.81 -8.21 -6.47
C ASP A 35 20.66 -6.92 -6.51
N GLY A 36 20.08 -5.77 -6.16
CA GLY A 36 20.70 -4.45 -6.23
C GLY A 36 21.06 -3.97 -7.64
N LYS A 37 20.54 -4.63 -8.69
CA LYS A 37 20.84 -4.39 -10.12
C LYS A 37 19.59 -4.23 -10.97
N SER A 38 18.54 -5.01 -10.70
CA SER A 38 17.27 -4.95 -11.40
C SER A 38 16.50 -3.71 -10.95
N ASP A 39 16.00 -2.91 -11.90
CA ASP A 39 15.14 -1.76 -11.61
C ASP A 39 13.74 -2.24 -11.20
N ILE A 40 13.33 -1.88 -9.98
CA ILE A 40 12.05 -2.26 -9.39
C ILE A 40 10.99 -1.14 -9.42
N SER A 41 11.25 -0.02 -10.10
CA SER A 41 10.36 1.15 -10.12
C SER A 41 8.92 0.78 -10.46
N LYS A 42 8.72 -0.01 -11.52
CA LYS A 42 7.38 -0.49 -11.93
C LYS A 42 6.72 -1.37 -10.86
N ALA A 43 7.51 -2.23 -10.21
CA ALA A 43 7.02 -3.11 -9.15
C ALA A 43 6.61 -2.32 -7.91
N LEU A 44 7.37 -1.29 -7.55
CA LEU A 44 7.07 -0.39 -6.43
C LEU A 44 5.81 0.44 -6.69
N CYS A 45 5.69 1.05 -7.87
CA CYS A 45 4.48 1.77 -8.27
C CYS A 45 3.24 0.87 -8.32
N SER A 46 3.37 -0.36 -8.85
CA SER A 46 2.24 -1.31 -8.89
C SER A 46 1.79 -1.74 -7.50
N ALA A 47 2.75 -2.07 -6.61
CA ALA A 47 2.44 -2.37 -5.22
C ALA A 47 1.76 -1.20 -4.50
N PHE A 48 2.19 0.03 -4.80
CA PHE A 48 1.58 1.24 -4.25
C PHE A 48 0.16 1.46 -4.77
N ILE A 49 -0.10 1.32 -6.07
CA ILE A 49 -1.44 1.45 -6.67
C ILE A 49 -2.41 0.43 -6.04
N ASP A 50 -2.00 -0.82 -5.88
CA ASP A 50 -2.85 -1.85 -5.27
C ASP A 50 -3.10 -1.56 -3.78
N ALA A 51 -2.08 -1.09 -3.06
CA ALA A 51 -2.22 -0.64 -1.69
C ALA A 51 -3.17 0.56 -1.56
N CYS A 52 -3.07 1.51 -2.48
CA CYS A 52 -3.85 2.75 -2.57
C CYS A 52 -5.34 2.46 -2.89
N ALA A 53 -5.60 1.37 -3.63
CA ALA A 53 -6.95 0.90 -3.94
C ALA A 53 -7.66 0.19 -2.76
N CYS A 54 -6.96 -0.10 -1.66
CA CYS A 54 -7.55 -0.70 -0.47
C CYS A 54 -8.51 0.27 0.24
N PRO A 55 -9.72 -0.17 0.62
CA PRO A 55 -10.66 0.67 1.36
C PRO A 55 -10.28 0.86 2.84
N THR A 56 -9.27 0.12 3.34
CA THR A 56 -8.77 0.21 4.71
C THR A 56 -7.26 0.43 4.71
N PRO A 57 -6.67 0.98 5.80
CA PRO A 57 -5.24 1.28 5.85
C PRO A 57 -4.35 0.08 5.49
N SER A 58 -3.47 0.27 4.52
CA SER A 58 -2.68 -0.80 3.89
C SER A 58 -1.17 -0.53 3.97
N LYS A 59 -0.36 -1.55 3.63
CA LYS A 59 1.10 -1.45 3.68
C LYS A 59 1.76 -1.86 2.37
N VAL A 60 2.66 -1.05 1.84
CA VAL A 60 3.64 -1.49 0.83
C VAL A 60 4.89 -1.96 1.58
N LEU A 61 5.29 -3.22 1.40
CA LEU A 61 6.43 -3.81 2.10
C LEU A 61 7.62 -3.95 1.14
N ILE A 62 8.73 -3.30 1.48
CA ILE A 62 10.05 -3.55 0.92
C ILE A 62 10.80 -4.45 1.92
N PRO A 63 10.91 -5.76 1.64
CA PRO A 63 11.47 -6.74 2.58
C PRO A 63 13.00 -6.61 2.66
N LYS A 64 13.65 -7.48 3.46
CA LYS A 64 15.12 -7.54 3.53
C LYS A 64 15.71 -7.83 2.14
N GLY A 65 16.80 -7.15 1.78
CA GLY A 65 17.45 -7.22 0.47
C GLY A 65 17.85 -5.83 -0.04
N THR A 66 18.45 -5.76 -1.22
CA THR A 66 18.78 -4.48 -1.89
C THR A 66 17.97 -4.36 -3.17
N PHE A 67 17.19 -3.30 -3.30
CA PHE A 67 16.30 -3.07 -4.42
C PHE A 67 16.73 -1.78 -5.12
N MET A 68 17.09 -1.87 -6.40
CA MET A 68 17.44 -0.70 -7.18
C MET A 68 16.18 -0.09 -7.80
N PHE A 69 16.08 1.24 -7.82
CA PHE A 69 14.96 1.94 -8.45
C PHE A 69 15.46 3.22 -9.14
N ALA A 70 14.74 3.65 -10.16
CA ALA A 70 14.94 4.93 -10.83
C ALA A 70 14.18 6.03 -10.06
N GLN A 71 13.45 6.89 -10.77
CA GLN A 71 12.50 7.79 -10.18
C GLN A 71 11.11 7.14 -10.13
N VAL A 72 10.44 7.23 -8.99
CA VAL A 72 9.07 6.74 -8.80
C VAL A 72 8.16 7.87 -8.35
N SER A 73 6.94 7.85 -8.89
CA SER A 73 5.83 8.66 -8.41
C SER A 73 4.82 7.72 -7.75
N LEU A 74 4.53 7.99 -6.49
CA LEU A 74 3.64 7.22 -5.62
C LEU A 74 2.39 8.05 -5.33
N GLU A 75 1.70 8.41 -6.40
CA GLU A 75 0.56 9.32 -6.36
C GLU A 75 -0.78 8.59 -6.28
N GLY A 76 -1.75 9.27 -5.65
CA GLY A 76 -3.13 8.81 -5.51
C GLY A 76 -4.02 9.11 -6.73
N PRO A 77 -5.36 9.01 -6.59
CA PRO A 77 -6.10 9.06 -5.33
C PRO A 77 -6.14 7.73 -4.56
N CYS A 78 -5.86 7.77 -3.25
CA CYS A 78 -5.97 6.61 -2.37
C CYS A 78 -7.26 6.61 -1.55
N LYS A 79 -7.86 5.42 -1.39
CA LYS A 79 -9.11 5.25 -0.64
C LYS A 79 -8.90 5.25 0.88
N ALA A 80 -7.68 4.95 1.32
CA ALA A 80 -7.26 4.97 2.72
C ALA A 80 -5.75 5.24 2.81
N THR A 81 -5.24 5.41 4.04
CA THR A 81 -3.81 5.62 4.30
C THR A 81 -2.96 4.43 3.83
N VAL A 82 -1.89 4.71 3.08
CA VAL A 82 -0.88 3.73 2.69
C VAL A 82 0.39 3.96 3.51
N THR A 83 0.89 2.93 4.18
CA THR A 83 2.19 2.97 4.87
C THR A 83 3.25 2.23 4.07
N ILE A 84 4.35 2.91 3.74
CA ILE A 84 5.51 2.25 3.13
C ILE A 84 6.43 1.75 4.24
N VAL A 85 6.66 0.43 4.28
CA VAL A 85 7.50 -0.23 5.27
C VAL A 85 8.78 -0.72 4.61
N VAL A 86 9.90 -0.07 4.94
CA VAL A 86 11.22 -0.41 4.42
C VAL A 86 11.97 -1.25 5.45
N ARG A 87 12.17 -2.54 5.17
CA ARG A 87 13.02 -3.46 5.95
C ARG A 87 14.36 -3.77 5.27
N GLY A 88 14.46 -3.52 3.98
CA GLY A 88 15.68 -3.68 3.17
C GLY A 88 16.36 -2.36 2.87
N LYS A 89 17.07 -2.31 1.75
CA LYS A 89 17.71 -1.13 1.20
C LYS A 89 17.05 -0.76 -0.12
N LEU A 90 16.68 0.51 -0.26
CA LEU A 90 16.36 1.13 -1.54
C LEU A 90 17.63 1.80 -2.06
N LYS A 91 18.02 1.46 -3.27
CA LYS A 91 19.18 2.02 -3.96
C LYS A 91 18.69 2.81 -5.17
N ALA A 92 18.80 4.13 -5.11
CA ALA A 92 18.54 4.97 -6.27
C ALA A 92 19.54 4.66 -7.39
N LEU A 93 19.11 4.74 -8.64
CA LEU A 93 19.98 4.73 -9.81
C LEU A 93 21.00 5.87 -9.69
N THR A 94 22.27 5.59 -9.91
CA THR A 94 23.35 6.55 -9.66
C THR A 94 23.68 7.43 -10.87
N ASP A 95 23.00 7.22 -12.00
CA ASP A 95 23.20 7.95 -13.26
C ASP A 95 22.29 9.19 -13.29
N PRO A 96 22.81 10.40 -13.01
CA PRO A 96 21.98 11.60 -12.91
C PRO A 96 21.37 12.00 -14.25
N SER A 97 21.96 11.57 -15.38
CA SER A 97 21.43 11.80 -16.72
C SER A 97 20.14 11.01 -17.00
N LYS A 98 19.82 10.02 -16.15
CA LYS A 98 18.58 9.24 -16.22
C LYS A 98 17.52 9.71 -15.23
N MET A 99 17.81 10.77 -14.46
CA MET A 99 16.88 11.37 -13.52
C MET A 99 16.06 12.46 -14.22
N LYS A 100 14.76 12.60 -13.90
CA LYS A 100 13.99 13.73 -14.44
C LYS A 100 14.45 15.04 -13.79
N VAL A 101 14.12 16.14 -14.47
CA VAL A 101 14.64 17.50 -14.23
C VAL A 101 14.34 18.03 -12.81
N ASP A 102 13.35 17.48 -12.10
CA ASP A 102 12.96 17.88 -10.75
C ASP A 102 13.86 17.30 -9.64
N GLY A 103 14.82 16.42 -9.97
CA GLY A 103 15.86 15.96 -9.05
C GLY A 103 15.38 15.10 -7.88
N SER A 104 14.10 14.68 -7.89
CA SER A 104 13.49 13.90 -6.82
C SER A 104 13.47 12.40 -7.15
N TRP A 105 13.95 11.54 -6.24
CA TRP A 105 13.93 10.09 -6.43
C TRP A 105 12.53 9.48 -6.22
N VAL A 106 11.78 10.03 -5.26
CA VAL A 106 10.44 9.57 -4.89
C VAL A 106 9.56 10.79 -4.75
N THR A 107 8.43 10.81 -5.45
CA THR A 107 7.35 11.78 -5.26
C THR A 107 6.11 11.06 -4.73
N PHE A 108 5.26 11.78 -3.99
CA PHE A 108 4.06 11.27 -3.30
C PHE A 108 2.85 12.13 -3.64
#